data_AF-A0A3N5VJ07-F1
#
_entry.id   AF-A0A3N5VJ07-F1
#
_cell.length_a   1.000
_cell.length_b   1.000
_cell.length_c   1.000
_cell.angle_alpha   90.00
_cell.angle_beta   90.00
_cell.angle_gamma   90.00
#
_symmetry.space_group_name_H-M   'P 1'
#
loop_
_entity.id
_entity.type
_entity.pdbx_description
1 polymer ?
#
loop_
_entity_poly.entity_id
_entity_poly.type
_entity_poly.pdbx_seq_one_letter_code
_entity_poly.pdbx_strand_id
1 'polypeptide(L)'
;MNINPDEARLALWLEDELHGEELATFEAALAGRAELFAAREEVRRWRGMMAAALPPSVEPPYPDFFNSRIAKAIRELDAAPLPEPNAAGGFSWRAWFMPVAACAGMAITFWLGGLKSGRVPEIDVTGAPRAIPVEPILYTPENGVSAEWIASSKAAASVIVLSGVEAIPDATDFSETVYLKQQRAIDSTAGLNPEPFSNE
;
A
#
# COMPACT_ATOMS: atom_id res chain seq x y z
N MET A 1 -12.51 -14.79 15.09
CA MET A 1 -13.50 -15.51 14.26
C MET A 1 -13.61 -16.92 14.84
N ASN A 2 -14.78 -17.33 15.33
CA ASN A 2 -14.98 -18.64 15.96
C ASN A 2 -15.71 -19.51 14.92
N ILE A 3 -14.97 -20.30 14.14
CA ILE A 3 -15.56 -21.21 13.15
C ILE A 3 -15.99 -22.48 13.90
N ASN A 4 -17.24 -22.90 13.72
CA ASN A 4 -17.71 -24.15 14.31
C ASN A 4 -16.91 -25.32 13.71
N PRO A 5 -16.48 -26.32 14.51
CA PRO A 5 -15.68 -27.44 14.00
C PRO A 5 -16.38 -28.20 12.84
N ASP A 6 -17.71 -28.16 12.79
CA ASP A 6 -18.51 -28.76 11.72
C ASP A 6 -18.44 -27.98 10.41
N GLU A 7 -18.32 -26.65 10.45
CA GLU A 7 -18.15 -25.81 9.26
C GLU A 7 -16.76 -25.98 8.66
N ALA A 8 -15.73 -26.09 9.51
CA ALA A 8 -14.37 -26.38 9.06
C ALA A 8 -14.29 -27.75 8.37
N ARG A 9 -14.95 -28.78 8.94
CA ARG A 9 -15.03 -30.11 8.32
C ARG A 9 -15.79 -30.10 7.00
N LEU A 10 -16.88 -29.33 6.91
CA LEU A 10 -17.62 -29.16 5.67
C LEU A 10 -16.75 -28.52 4.58
N ALA A 11 -15.95 -27.50 4.93
CA ALA A 11 -15.03 -26.85 3.99
C ALA A 11 -13.98 -27.83 3.45
N LEU A 12 -13.31 -28.59 4.33
CA LEU A 12 -12.34 -29.62 3.93
C LEU A 12 -12.97 -30.70 3.04
N TRP A 13 -14.21 -31.09 3.32
CA TRP A 13 -14.93 -32.05 2.48
C TRP A 13 -15.28 -31.48 1.10
N LEU A 14 -15.71 -30.22 1.02
CA LEU A 14 -15.96 -29.53 -0.27
C LEU A 14 -14.68 -29.38 -1.10
N GLU A 15 -13.54 -29.22 -0.45
CA GLU A 15 -12.24 -29.06 -1.10
C GLU A 15 -11.57 -30.38 -1.50
N ASP A 16 -12.16 -31.53 -1.17
CA ASP A 16 -11.60 -32.88 -1.34
C ASP A 16 -10.36 -33.18 -0.47
N GLU A 17 -10.20 -32.47 0.65
CA GLU A 17 -9.10 -32.67 1.60
C GLU A 17 -9.44 -33.66 2.73
N LEU A 18 -10.72 -34.05 2.85
CA LEU A 18 -11.13 -35.09 3.80
C LEU A 18 -10.85 -36.49 3.22
N HIS A 19 -10.26 -37.38 4.03
CA HIS A 19 -9.78 -38.68 3.55
C HIS A 19 -10.14 -39.84 4.50
N GLY A 20 -10.07 -41.06 3.97
CA GLY A 20 -10.16 -42.28 4.75
C GLY A 20 -11.49 -42.46 5.50
N GLU A 21 -11.39 -42.90 6.75
CA GLU A 21 -12.55 -43.19 7.61
C GLU A 21 -13.36 -41.93 7.95
N GLU A 22 -12.69 -40.78 8.10
CA GLU A 22 -13.35 -39.51 8.39
C GLU A 22 -14.26 -39.07 7.24
N LEU A 23 -13.85 -39.28 5.98
CA LEU A 23 -14.69 -39.04 4.82
C LEU A 23 -15.90 -39.96 4.79
N ALA A 24 -15.71 -41.26 5.02
CA ALA A 24 -16.80 -42.24 4.99
C ALA A 24 -17.85 -41.95 6.08
N THR A 25 -17.41 -41.63 7.29
CA THR A 25 -18.30 -41.28 8.41
C THR A 25 -19.03 -39.96 8.16
N PHE A 26 -18.35 -38.95 7.61
CA PHE A 26 -18.96 -37.67 7.30
C PHE A 26 -19.96 -37.77 6.14
N GLU A 27 -19.64 -38.48 5.07
CA GLU A 27 -20.57 -38.71 3.95
C GLU A 27 -21.79 -39.52 4.37
N ALA A 28 -21.63 -40.50 5.26
CA ALA A 28 -22.75 -41.21 5.85
C ALA A 28 -23.67 -40.28 6.66
N ALA A 29 -23.09 -39.33 7.41
CA ALA A 29 -23.86 -38.30 8.12
C ALA A 29 -24.56 -37.30 7.18
N LEU A 30 -24.06 -37.14 5.96
CA LEU A 30 -24.62 -36.26 4.93
C LEU A 30 -25.57 -36.96 3.94
N ALA A 31 -25.83 -38.27 4.08
CA ALA A 31 -26.55 -39.11 3.11
C ALA A 31 -27.96 -38.62 2.69
N GLY A 32 -28.55 -37.64 3.40
CA GLY A 32 -29.82 -37.00 3.05
C GLY A 32 -29.70 -35.61 2.41
N ARG A 33 -28.49 -35.08 2.18
CA ARG A 33 -28.25 -33.70 1.76
C ARG A 33 -27.72 -33.63 0.32
N ALA A 34 -28.56 -33.98 -0.64
CA ALA A 34 -28.20 -34.00 -2.07
C ALA A 34 -27.63 -32.67 -2.58
N GLU A 35 -28.09 -31.54 -2.04
CA GLU A 35 -27.61 -30.20 -2.39
C GLU A 35 -26.10 -30.02 -2.12
N LEU A 36 -25.59 -30.61 -1.02
CA LEU A 36 -24.16 -30.52 -0.68
C LEU A 36 -23.30 -31.34 -1.64
N PHE A 37 -23.79 -32.49 -2.09
CA PHE A 37 -23.11 -33.29 -3.11
C PHE A 37 -23.11 -32.57 -4.46
N ALA A 38 -24.21 -31.91 -4.83
CA ALA A 38 -24.26 -31.10 -6.04
C ALA A 38 -23.29 -29.91 -5.99
N ALA A 39 -23.21 -29.21 -4.85
CA ALA A 39 -22.25 -28.13 -4.64
C ALA A 39 -20.80 -28.61 -4.74
N ARG A 40 -20.49 -29.77 -4.17
CA ARG A 40 -19.15 -30.39 -4.26
C ARG A 40 -18.78 -30.74 -5.70
N GLU A 41 -19.70 -31.32 -6.47
CA GLU A 41 -19.47 -31.62 -7.89
C GLU A 41 -19.29 -30.35 -8.72
N GLU A 42 -20.00 -29.27 -8.39
CA GLU A 42 -19.79 -27.98 -9.04
C GLU A 42 -18.39 -27.41 -8.76
N VAL A 43 -17.93 -27.47 -7.51
CA VAL A 43 -16.56 -27.05 -7.13
C VAL A 43 -15.52 -27.87 -7.89
N ARG A 44 -15.68 -29.20 -7.95
CA ARG A 44 -14.80 -30.10 -8.73
C ARG A 44 -14.78 -29.75 -10.21
N ARG A 45 -15.95 -29.49 -10.80
CA ARG A 45 -16.06 -29.05 -12.21
C ARG A 45 -15.32 -27.74 -12.43
N TRP A 46 -15.49 -26.77 -11.53
CA TRP A 46 -14.81 -25.48 -11.60
C TRP A 46 -13.29 -25.63 -11.53
N ARG A 47 -12.81 -26.42 -10.56
CA ARG A 47 -11.39 -26.76 -10.42
C ARG A 47 -10.84 -27.45 -11.66
N GLY A 48 -11.60 -28.37 -12.25
CA GLY A 48 -11.25 -29.04 -13.50
C GLY A 48 -11.14 -28.07 -14.69
N MET A 49 -12.09 -27.13 -14.82
CA MET A 49 -12.03 -26.10 -15.87
C MET A 49 -10.81 -25.19 -15.70
N MET A 50 -10.50 -24.76 -14.46
CA MET A 50 -9.30 -23.96 -14.19
C MET A 50 -8.04 -24.75 -14.52
N ALA A 51 -7.92 -26.00 -14.03
CA ALA A 51 -6.76 -26.84 -14.29
C ALA A 51 -6.56 -27.13 -15.79
N ALA A 52 -7.62 -27.20 -16.58
CA ALA A 52 -7.54 -27.37 -18.03
C ALA A 52 -7.10 -26.08 -18.76
N ALA A 53 -7.44 -24.91 -18.22
CA ALA A 53 -7.09 -23.61 -18.79
C ALA A 53 -5.69 -23.13 -18.38
N LEU A 54 -5.21 -23.55 -17.21
CA LEU A 54 -3.87 -23.21 -16.74
C LEU A 54 -2.84 -24.19 -17.32
N PRO A 55 -1.75 -23.70 -17.95
CA PRO A 55 -0.66 -24.58 -18.33
C PRO A 55 -0.03 -25.20 -17.08
N PRO A 56 0.44 -26.46 -17.14
CA PRO A 56 1.22 -27.06 -16.06
C PRO A 56 2.39 -26.12 -15.75
N SER A 57 2.54 -25.76 -14.47
CA SER A 57 3.24 -24.55 -14.00
C SER A 57 4.50 -24.26 -14.81
N VAL A 58 4.43 -23.21 -15.63
CA VAL A 58 5.63 -22.61 -16.21
C VAL A 58 6.12 -21.62 -15.18
N GLU A 59 7.33 -21.83 -14.66
CA GLU A 59 7.94 -20.86 -13.78
C GLU A 59 8.00 -19.51 -14.50
N PRO A 60 7.45 -18.42 -13.93
CA PRO A 60 7.47 -17.12 -14.57
C PRO A 60 8.93 -16.76 -14.87
N PRO A 61 9.25 -16.16 -16.04
CA PRO A 61 10.63 -15.77 -16.36
C PRO A 61 11.29 -14.87 -15.31
N TYR A 62 10.49 -14.18 -14.50
CA TYR A 62 10.90 -13.30 -13.40
C TYR A 62 10.01 -13.48 -12.16
N PRO A 63 10.26 -14.51 -11.32
CA PRO A 63 9.40 -14.81 -10.18
C PRO A 63 9.37 -13.68 -9.15
N ASP A 64 10.50 -13.01 -8.92
CA ASP A 64 10.58 -11.88 -7.97
C ASP A 64 9.70 -10.70 -8.40
N PHE A 65 9.67 -10.38 -9.69
CA PHE A 65 8.83 -9.30 -10.21
C PHE A 65 7.35 -9.66 -10.13
N PHE A 66 6.99 -10.89 -10.47
CA PHE A 66 5.63 -11.41 -10.31
C PHE A 66 5.16 -11.34 -8.84
N ASN A 67 5.98 -11.83 -7.92
CA ASN A 67 5.70 -11.81 -6.48
C ASN A 67 5.58 -10.38 -5.94
N SER A 68 6.46 -9.46 -6.38
CA SER A 68 6.39 -8.05 -5.97
C SER A 68 5.09 -7.36 -6.43
N ARG A 69 4.58 -7.70 -7.63
CA ARG A 69 3.30 -7.20 -8.13
C ARG A 69 2.11 -7.72 -7.32
N ILE A 70 2.11 -9.00 -6.96
CA ILE A 70 1.08 -9.59 -6.09
C ILE A 70 1.11 -8.91 -4.71
N ALA A 71 2.30 -8.80 -4.11
CA ALA A 71 2.47 -8.16 -2.81
C ALA A 71 2.06 -6.68 -2.81
N LYS A 72 2.21 -6.00 -3.95
CA LYS A 72 1.69 -4.63 -4.12
C LYS A 72 0.16 -4.62 -4.20
N ALA A 73 -0.43 -5.48 -5.03
CA ALA A 73 -1.89 -5.55 -5.18
C ALA A 73 -2.60 -5.90 -3.86
N ILE A 74 -2.05 -6.83 -3.07
CA ILE A 74 -2.58 -7.16 -1.74
C ILE A 74 -2.56 -5.94 -0.82
N ARG A 75 -1.45 -5.19 -0.77
CA ARG A 75 -1.36 -3.97 0.03
C ARG A 75 -2.37 -2.90 -0.39
N GLU A 76 -2.67 -2.79 -1.68
CA GLU A 76 -3.66 -1.85 -2.20
C GLU A 76 -5.10 -2.29 -1.85
N LEU A 77 -5.38 -3.59 -1.81
CA LEU A 77 -6.66 -4.15 -1.36
C LEU A 77 -6.85 -4.02 0.16
N ASP A 78 -5.78 -4.24 0.93
CA ASP A 78 -5.79 -4.18 2.39
C ASP A 78 -5.70 -2.74 2.94
N ALA A 79 -5.39 -1.76 2.08
CA ALA A 79 -5.45 -0.35 2.44
C ALA A 79 -6.91 0.10 2.58
N ALA A 80 -7.53 -0.25 3.71
CA ALA A 80 -8.83 0.26 4.10
C ALA A 80 -8.84 1.81 4.08
N PRO A 81 -9.96 2.45 3.69
CA PRO A 81 -10.05 3.90 3.73
C PRO A 81 -9.84 4.40 5.17
N LEU A 82 -8.93 5.37 5.34
CA LEU A 82 -8.70 6.04 6.61
C LEU A 82 -10.02 6.67 7.09
N PRO A 83 -10.36 6.61 8.39
CA PRO A 83 -11.56 7.25 8.90
C PRO A 83 -11.50 8.76 8.65
N GLU A 84 -12.55 9.31 8.03
CA GLU A 84 -12.67 10.76 7.84
C GLU A 84 -12.68 11.47 9.20
N PRO A 85 -11.95 12.59 9.36
CA PRO A 85 -12.00 13.35 10.60
C PRO A 85 -13.40 13.95 10.77
N ASN A 86 -14.10 13.50 11.81
CA ASN A 86 -15.40 14.03 12.21
C ASN A 86 -15.32 15.55 12.44
N ALA A 87 -15.77 16.34 11.47
CA ALA A 87 -15.95 17.78 11.61
C ALA A 87 -17.25 18.05 12.40
N ALA A 88 -17.17 18.00 13.73
CA ALA A 88 -18.22 18.51 14.59
C ALA A 88 -17.62 19.31 15.74
N GLY A 89 -17.86 20.62 15.77
CA GLY A 89 -17.39 21.45 16.87
C GLY A 89 -17.84 22.90 16.75
N GLY A 90 -19.12 23.16 17.00
CA GLY A 90 -19.64 24.52 17.19
C GLY A 90 -18.95 25.23 18.36
N PHE A 91 -18.88 26.56 18.25
CA PHE A 91 -18.20 27.45 19.19
C PHE A 91 -18.75 27.31 20.61
N SER A 92 -17.99 26.66 21.49
CA SER A 92 -18.32 26.47 22.90
C SER A 92 -17.58 27.49 23.76
N TRP A 93 -18.33 28.32 24.49
CA TRP A 93 -17.83 29.38 25.38
C TRP A 93 -16.90 28.86 26.50
N ARG A 94 -16.85 27.54 26.73
CA ARG A 94 -15.86 26.85 27.60
C ARG A 94 -14.42 26.91 27.05
N ALA A 95 -14.23 27.11 25.75
CA ALA A 95 -12.91 27.20 25.13
C ALA A 95 -12.10 28.43 25.60
N TRP A 96 -12.77 29.48 26.09
CA TRP A 96 -12.11 30.70 26.57
C TRP A 96 -11.33 30.49 27.88
N PHE A 97 -11.79 29.60 28.76
CA PHE A 97 -11.10 29.29 30.03
C PHE A 97 -10.11 28.13 29.93
N MET A 98 -10.09 27.43 28.78
CA MET A 98 -9.20 26.31 28.52
C MET A 98 -7.69 26.66 28.54
N PRO A 99 -7.22 27.82 28.01
CA PRO A 99 -5.79 28.12 28.06
C PRO A 99 -5.28 28.37 29.49
N VAL A 100 -6.09 28.96 30.38
CA VAL A 100 -5.71 29.18 31.78
C VAL A 100 -5.59 27.86 32.54
N ALA A 101 -6.51 26.93 32.29
CA ALA A 101 -6.44 25.58 32.87
C ALA A 101 -5.24 24.78 32.33
N ALA A 102 -4.89 24.93 31.05
CA ALA A 102 -3.73 24.29 30.45
C ALA A 102 -2.41 24.82 31.04
N CYS A 103 -2.28 26.13 31.25
CA CYS A 103 -1.11 26.74 31.89
C CYS A 103 -0.94 26.28 33.35
N ALA A 104 -2.03 26.21 34.11
CA ALA A 104 -2.00 25.71 35.50
C ALA A 104 -1.62 24.23 35.57
N GLY A 105 -2.16 23.40 34.65
CA GLY A 105 -1.79 21.99 34.52
C GLY A 105 -0.31 21.80 34.24
N MET A 106 0.25 22.55 33.29
CA MET A 106 1.69 22.48 32.96
C MET A 106 2.59 22.89 34.13
N ALA A 107 2.24 23.94 34.87
CA ALA A 107 2.99 24.37 36.04
C ALA A 107 2.99 23.32 37.16
N ILE A 108 1.84 22.68 37.40
CA ILE A 108 1.72 21.59 38.39
C ILE A 108 2.52 20.37 37.95
N THR A 109 2.45 19.96 36.69
CA THR A 109 3.24 18.82 36.17
C THR A 109 4.74 19.10 36.15
N PHE A 110 5.16 20.34 35.90
CA PHE A 110 6.56 20.75 35.94
C PHE A 110 7.10 20.73 37.39
N TRP A 111 6.30 21.21 38.36
CA TRP A 111 6.68 21.18 39.77
C TRP A 111 6.74 19.75 40.33
N LEU A 112 5.77 18.89 39.98
CA LEU A 112 5.79 17.47 40.32
C LEU A 112 6.94 16.71 39.62
N GLY A 113 7.31 17.11 38.41
CA GLY A 113 8.43 16.56 37.65
C GLY A 113 9.80 16.98 38.20
N GLY A 114 9.93 18.21 38.69
CA GLY A 114 11.17 18.76 39.26
C GLY A 114 11.60 18.10 40.58
N LEU A 115 10.64 17.60 41.38
CA LEU A 115 10.92 16.80 42.58
C LEU A 115 11.54 15.42 42.25
N LYS A 116 11.45 14.96 41.00
CA LYS A 116 12.03 13.70 40.52
C LYS A 116 13.18 13.89 39.53
N SER A 117 13.73 15.10 39.41
CA SER A 117 14.90 15.38 38.56
C SER A 117 16.18 14.81 39.17
N GLY A 118 16.32 13.49 39.15
CA GLY A 118 17.62 12.87 38.92
C GLY A 118 18.08 13.24 37.51
N ARG A 119 19.24 13.90 37.42
CA ARG A 119 20.04 14.24 36.22
C ARG A 119 19.39 13.88 34.87
N VAL A 120 19.02 14.93 34.13
CA VAL A 120 18.74 14.86 32.69
C VAL A 120 19.98 14.27 32.00
N PRO A 121 19.86 13.19 31.19
CA PRO A 121 20.94 12.82 30.30
C PRO A 121 21.04 13.92 29.23
N GLU A 122 22.15 14.63 29.24
CA GLU A 122 22.58 15.46 28.12
C GLU A 122 22.72 14.54 26.91
N ILE A 123 21.76 14.59 25.99
CA ILE A 123 21.87 13.90 24.71
C ILE A 123 22.80 14.75 23.87
N ASP A 124 24.06 14.36 23.87
CA ASP A 124 25.08 14.85 22.96
C ASP A 124 24.68 14.47 21.52
N VAL A 125 24.20 15.46 20.75
CA VAL A 125 23.80 15.30 19.34
C VAL A 125 25.00 15.37 18.39
N THR A 126 26.24 15.22 18.89
CA THR A 126 27.42 15.05 18.02
C THR A 126 27.50 13.67 17.37
N GLY A 127 26.63 12.73 17.76
CA GLY A 127 26.63 11.33 17.29
C GLY A 127 25.36 10.84 16.59
N ALA A 128 24.37 11.69 16.28
CA ALA A 128 23.22 11.26 15.49
C ALA A 128 23.71 10.89 14.07
N PRO A 129 23.50 9.66 13.57
CA PRO A 129 23.85 9.34 12.20
C PRO A 129 23.02 10.25 11.30
N ARG A 130 23.67 11.24 10.67
CA ARG A 130 23.10 11.97 9.54
C ARG A 130 22.48 10.92 8.63
N ALA A 131 21.22 11.12 8.22
CA ALA A 131 20.58 10.29 7.22
C ALA A 131 21.63 9.98 6.14
N ILE A 132 22.04 8.72 6.07
CA ILE A 132 23.11 8.31 5.15
C ILE A 132 22.59 8.74 3.79
N PRO A 133 23.30 9.63 3.05
CA PRO A 133 22.91 9.91 1.68
C PRO A 133 22.98 8.57 0.96
N VAL A 134 21.83 7.97 0.70
CA VAL A 134 21.76 6.75 -0.09
C VAL A 134 22.08 7.19 -1.50
N GLU A 135 23.33 7.00 -1.90
CA GLU A 135 23.75 7.20 -3.28
C GLU A 135 22.88 6.27 -4.15
N PRO A 136 22.23 6.82 -5.19
CA PRO A 136 21.41 6.00 -6.06
C PRO A 136 22.28 4.92 -6.72
N ILE A 137 21.79 3.68 -6.72
CA ILE A 137 22.46 2.57 -7.38
C ILE A 137 22.15 2.67 -8.88
N LEU A 138 23.18 2.90 -9.70
CA LEU A 138 23.06 2.90 -11.16
C LEU A 138 23.33 1.49 -11.69
N TYR A 139 22.40 0.98 -12.49
CA TYR A 139 22.52 -0.32 -13.14
C TYR A 139 22.50 -0.13 -14.67
N THR A 140 23.55 -0.60 -15.32
CA THR A 140 23.67 -0.64 -16.78
C THR A 140 23.76 -2.11 -17.22
N PRO A 141 22.71 -2.67 -17.87
CA PRO A 141 22.70 -4.07 -18.28
C PRO A 141 23.63 -4.35 -19.47
N GLU A 142 23.95 -3.33 -20.26
CA GLU A 142 24.74 -3.45 -21.48
C GLU A 142 26.25 -3.38 -21.22
N ASN A 143 27.00 -4.32 -21.79
CA ASN A 143 28.46 -4.33 -21.70
C ASN A 143 29.05 -3.19 -22.54
N GLY A 144 29.87 -2.35 -21.91
CA GLY A 144 30.51 -1.21 -22.57
C GLY A 144 29.78 0.13 -22.41
N VAL A 145 28.60 0.13 -21.76
CA VAL A 145 27.91 1.35 -21.33
C VAL A 145 28.22 1.62 -19.86
N SER A 146 28.64 2.85 -19.56
CA SER A 146 28.89 3.33 -18.19
C SER A 146 27.91 4.45 -17.86
N ALA A 147 27.36 4.44 -16.64
CA ALA A 147 26.47 5.47 -16.16
C ALA A 147 27.06 6.18 -14.95
N GLU A 148 27.02 7.51 -14.97
CA GLU A 148 27.45 8.38 -13.88
C GLU A 148 26.27 9.24 -13.41
N TRP A 149 26.10 9.38 -12.10
CA TRP A 149 25.06 10.22 -11.51
C TRP A 149 25.67 11.46 -10.88
N ILE A 150 25.07 12.61 -11.19
CA ILE A 150 25.49 13.92 -10.70
C ILE A 150 24.27 14.64 -10.13
N ALA A 151 24.32 14.99 -8.84
CA ALA A 151 23.36 15.89 -8.23
C ALA A 151 23.78 17.35 -8.43
N SER A 152 23.00 18.13 -9.17
CA SER A 152 23.25 19.56 -9.36
C SER A 152 22.37 20.39 -8.42
N SER A 153 22.96 20.88 -7.33
CA SER A 153 22.28 21.76 -6.38
C SER A 153 21.89 23.11 -7.00
N LYS A 154 22.67 23.60 -7.97
CA LYS A 154 22.43 24.88 -8.66
C LYS A 154 21.22 24.83 -9.61
N ALA A 155 20.99 23.69 -10.24
CA ALA A 155 19.87 23.48 -11.16
C ALA A 155 18.65 22.79 -10.51
N ALA A 156 18.75 22.47 -9.21
CA ALA A 156 17.77 21.64 -8.50
C ALA A 156 17.38 20.37 -9.28
N ALA A 157 18.37 19.74 -9.93
CA ALA A 157 18.16 18.63 -10.86
C ALA A 157 19.19 17.51 -10.65
N SER A 158 18.75 16.29 -10.93
CA SER A 158 19.61 15.10 -10.99
C SER A 158 19.92 14.79 -12.44
N VAL A 159 21.19 14.62 -12.76
CA VAL A 159 21.66 14.31 -14.11
C VAL A 159 22.27 12.92 -14.10
N ILE A 160 21.87 12.09 -15.07
CA ILE A 160 22.47 10.78 -15.33
C ILE A 160 23.17 10.87 -16.68
N VAL A 161 24.49 10.66 -16.68
CA VAL A 161 25.32 10.70 -17.89
C VAL A 161 25.61 9.27 -18.31
N LEU A 162 25.24 8.92 -19.55
CA LEU A 162 25.54 7.63 -20.15
C LEU A 162 26.71 7.79 -21.12
N SER A 163 27.75 6.98 -20.93
CA SER A 163 28.92 6.89 -21.81
C SER A 163 28.94 5.53 -22.50
N GLY A 164 29.34 5.49 -23.77
CA GLY A 164 29.39 4.23 -24.56
C GLY A 164 28.10 3.89 -25.29
N VAL A 165 27.12 4.81 -25.33
CA VAL A 165 25.92 4.69 -26.17
C VAL A 165 26.19 5.22 -27.58
N GLU A 166 25.50 4.65 -28.57
CA GLU A 166 25.54 5.16 -29.94
C GLU A 166 25.00 6.60 -30.00
N ALA A 167 25.64 7.44 -30.82
CA ALA A 167 25.22 8.82 -30.97
C ALA A 167 23.81 8.87 -31.59
N ILE A 168 22.92 9.65 -30.99
CA ILE A 168 21.61 9.92 -31.53
C ILE A 168 21.78 10.72 -32.83
N PRO A 169 21.25 10.25 -33.98
CA PRO A 169 21.30 11.01 -35.23
C PRO A 169 20.50 12.32 -35.13
N ASP A 170 20.99 13.39 -35.76
CA ASP A 170 20.31 14.70 -35.78
C ASP A 170 18.90 14.66 -36.40
N ALA A 171 18.62 13.65 -37.23
CA ALA A 171 17.32 13.44 -37.85
C ALA A 171 16.29 12.77 -36.92
N THR A 172 16.69 12.38 -35.70
CA THR A 172 15.81 11.70 -34.75
C THR A 172 14.81 12.68 -34.15
N ASP A 173 13.53 12.46 -34.42
CA ASP A 173 12.45 13.24 -33.81
C ASP A 173 11.97 12.59 -32.51
N PHE A 174 12.00 13.36 -31.43
CA PHE A 174 11.51 12.95 -30.10
C PHE A 174 10.09 13.44 -29.81
N SER A 175 9.50 14.25 -30.68
CA SER A 175 8.23 14.94 -30.44
C SER A 175 7.07 14.00 -30.09
N GLU A 176 7.07 12.77 -30.60
CA GLU A 176 6.04 11.75 -30.31
C GLU A 176 6.25 11.03 -28.96
N THR A 177 7.49 10.98 -28.45
CA THR A 177 7.83 10.24 -27.21
C THR A 177 7.96 11.13 -25.98
N VAL A 178 7.91 12.46 -26.15
CA VAL A 178 7.84 13.39 -25.01
C VAL A 178 6.50 13.21 -24.30
N TYR A 179 6.53 12.52 -23.16
CA TYR A 179 5.44 12.58 -22.19
C TYR A 179 5.43 13.96 -21.55
N LEU A 180 4.71 14.90 -22.15
CA LEU A 180 4.32 16.13 -21.48
C LEU A 180 3.30 15.76 -20.41
N LYS A 181 3.75 15.70 -19.15
CA LYS A 181 2.83 15.67 -18.01
C LYS A 181 2.04 16.97 -18.07
N GLN A 182 0.88 16.92 -18.73
CA GLN A 182 -0.05 18.04 -18.76
C GLN A 182 -0.37 18.33 -17.30
N GLN A 183 0.18 19.42 -16.77
CA GLN A 183 -0.24 19.94 -15.47
C GLN A 183 -1.69 20.38 -15.65
N ARG A 184 -2.61 19.44 -15.51
CA ARG A 184 -4.00 19.74 -15.19
C ARG A 184 -3.95 20.34 -13.80
N ALA A 185 -3.82 21.67 -13.74
CA ALA A 185 -4.32 22.46 -12.64
C ALA A 185 -5.86 22.36 -12.66
N ILE A 186 -6.37 21.15 -12.38
CA ILE A 186 -7.76 21.01 -11.96
C ILE A 186 -7.68 20.98 -10.45
N ASP A 187 -7.79 22.17 -9.89
CA ASP A 187 -8.19 22.36 -8.50
C ASP A 187 -9.60 21.74 -8.37
N SER A 188 -9.66 20.47 -7.98
CA SER A 188 -10.90 19.71 -7.78
C SER A 188 -11.58 20.03 -6.44
N THR A 189 -11.38 21.21 -5.88
CA THR A 189 -11.95 21.59 -4.57
C THR A 189 -12.56 22.99 -4.56
N ALA A 190 -13.49 23.28 -5.47
CA ALA A 190 -14.47 24.35 -5.26
C ALA A 190 -15.73 24.14 -6.09
N GLY A 191 -16.62 23.28 -5.62
CA GLY A 191 -18.03 23.32 -6.01
C GLY A 191 -18.73 24.44 -5.26
N LEU A 192 -18.92 25.60 -5.90
CA LEU A 192 -19.98 26.54 -5.56
C LEU A 192 -20.45 27.22 -6.84
N ASN A 193 -21.66 26.83 -7.29
CA ASN A 193 -22.43 27.56 -8.28
C ASN A 193 -22.57 29.03 -7.86
N PRO A 194 -22.21 30.00 -8.71
CA PRO A 194 -22.86 31.29 -8.70
C PRO A 194 -24.12 31.21 -9.58
N GLU A 195 -25.29 31.33 -8.96
CA GLU A 195 -26.57 31.61 -9.64
C GLU A 195 -26.40 32.81 -10.61
N PRO A 196 -27.02 32.78 -11.80
CA PRO A 196 -26.96 33.91 -12.72
C PRO A 196 -27.80 35.08 -12.19
N PHE A 197 -27.14 36.22 -11.95
CA PHE A 197 -27.82 37.51 -11.79
C PHE A 197 -28.62 37.83 -13.07
N SER A 198 -29.92 38.00 -12.90
CA SER A 198 -30.85 38.51 -13.90
C SER A 198 -30.66 40.03 -14.04
N ASN A 199 -30.65 40.50 -15.28
CA ASN A 199 -30.66 41.91 -15.64
C ASN A 199 -32.05 42.51 -15.39
N GLU A 200 -32.10 43.66 -14.72
CA GLU A 200 -33.01 44.79 -15.00
C GLU A 200 -32.25 46.11 -14.83
#